data_AF-A0A3D9RNX0-F1
#
_entry.id   AF-A0A3D9RNX0-F1
#
_cell.length_a   1.000
_cell.length_b   1.000
_cell.length_c   1.000
_cell.angle_alpha   90.00
_cell.angle_beta   90.00
_cell.angle_gamma   90.00
#
_symmetry.space_group_name_H-M   'P 1'
#
loop_
_entity.id
_entity.type
_entity.pdbx_description
1 polymer ?
#
loop_
_entity_poly.entity_id
_entity_poly.type
_entity_poly.pdbx_seq_one_letter_code
_entity_poly.pdbx_strand_id
1 'polypeptide(L)'
;METGNYICHLCEKEYEPTKRGRQKFCSSKCRKKYNYHKNRVSSDKSVATETISKPSKLKVDEMSFAGVGNAATGTLLADGLKEIVKAFQPEENKPVTKKDFQELKTLFKKNRYCLIQNMERRYDGALPYFDMATNTIVYFSDPNYSNPTHNII
;
A
#
# COMPACT_ATOMS: atom_id res chain seq x y z
N MET A 1 -29.03 -25.87 -35.97
CA MET A 1 -29.15 -25.20 -34.66
C MET A 1 -27.92 -25.58 -33.84
N GLU A 2 -27.12 -24.62 -33.37
CA GLU A 2 -25.90 -24.91 -32.60
C GLU A 2 -26.26 -25.59 -31.27
N THR A 3 -26.07 -26.90 -31.14
CA THR A 3 -26.32 -27.66 -29.90
C THR A 3 -25.02 -27.74 -29.10
N GLY A 4 -24.80 -26.77 -28.22
CA GLY A 4 -23.61 -26.74 -27.38
C GLY A 4 -23.83 -25.96 -26.10
N ASN A 5 -23.20 -26.44 -25.03
CA ASN A 5 -23.03 -25.68 -23.80
C ASN A 5 -22.04 -24.54 -24.05
N TYR A 6 -22.31 -23.38 -23.46
CA TYR A 6 -21.44 -22.22 -23.52
C TYR A 6 -20.64 -22.12 -22.22
N ILE A 7 -19.45 -21.51 -22.27
CA ILE A 7 -18.63 -21.25 -21.09
C ILE A 7 -18.92 -19.83 -20.58
N CYS A 8 -19.21 -19.69 -19.29
CA CYS A 8 -19.49 -18.39 -18.69
C CYS A 8 -18.22 -17.53 -18.58
N HIS A 9 -18.26 -16.30 -19.08
CA HIS A 9 -17.11 -15.36 -19.05
C HIS A 9 -16.67 -14.90 -17.64
N LEU A 10 -17.40 -15.25 -16.59
CA LEU A 10 -17.05 -14.89 -15.21
C LEU A 10 -16.64 -16.09 -14.35
N CYS A 11 -17.41 -17.17 -14.40
CA CYS A 11 -17.20 -18.32 -13.52
C CYS A 11 -16.65 -19.55 -14.25
N GLU A 12 -16.50 -19.47 -15.56
CA GLU A 12 -15.89 -20.50 -16.42
C GLU A 12 -16.60 -21.86 -16.38
N LYS A 13 -17.81 -21.91 -15.81
CA LYS A 13 -18.67 -23.08 -15.84
C LYS A 13 -19.43 -23.18 -17.15
N GLU A 14 -19.62 -24.41 -17.61
CA GLU A 14 -20.53 -24.73 -18.69
C GLU A 14 -21.99 -24.45 -18.29
N TYR A 15 -22.76 -23.92 -19.23
CA TYR A 15 -24.20 -23.72 -19.06
C TYR A 15 -24.94 -23.83 -20.38
N GLU A 16 -26.20 -24.21 -20.31
CA GLU A 16 -27.09 -24.17 -21.46
C GLU A 16 -27.67 -22.74 -21.64
N PRO A 17 -27.44 -22.07 -22.78
CA PRO A 17 -27.92 -20.71 -22.98
C PRO A 17 -29.43 -20.67 -23.24
N THR A 18 -30.13 -19.76 -22.59
CA THR A 18 -31.54 -19.46 -22.89
C THR A 18 -31.68 -18.76 -24.24
N LYS A 19 -30.67 -17.99 -24.67
CA LYS A 19 -30.59 -17.34 -25.99
C LYS A 19 -29.24 -17.60 -26.66
N ARG A 20 -29.20 -18.55 -27.59
CA ARG A 20 -28.01 -18.94 -28.38
C ARG A 20 -27.47 -17.74 -29.17
N GLY A 21 -26.15 -17.62 -29.30
CA GLY A 21 -25.45 -16.52 -30.00
C GLY A 21 -25.40 -15.15 -29.28
N ARG A 22 -26.19 -14.90 -28.23
CA ARG A 22 -26.17 -13.62 -27.48
C ARG A 22 -25.73 -13.75 -26.01
N GLN A 23 -26.04 -14.87 -25.36
CA GLN A 23 -25.81 -15.02 -23.92
C GLN A 23 -24.36 -15.38 -23.63
N LYS A 24 -23.65 -14.50 -22.90
CA LYS A 24 -22.24 -14.66 -22.48
C LYS A 24 -22.04 -15.15 -21.04
N PHE A 25 -23.13 -15.18 -20.26
CA PHE A 25 -23.10 -15.50 -18.83
C PHE A 25 -24.17 -16.52 -18.48
N CYS A 26 -23.85 -17.43 -17.55
CA CYS A 26 -24.77 -18.47 -17.08
C CYS A 26 -25.94 -17.90 -16.25
N SER A 27 -25.79 -16.72 -15.66
CA SER A 27 -26.81 -16.12 -14.80
C SER A 27 -26.74 -14.59 -14.76
N SER A 28 -27.85 -13.96 -14.33
CA SER A 28 -27.92 -12.51 -14.09
C SER A 28 -26.91 -12.05 -13.03
N LYS A 29 -26.63 -12.90 -12.02
CA LYS A 29 -25.61 -12.66 -10.98
C LYS A 29 -24.21 -12.56 -11.59
N CYS A 30 -23.86 -13.48 -12.49
CA CYS A 30 -22.57 -13.45 -13.19
C CYS A 30 -22.44 -12.22 -14.10
N ARG A 31 -23.50 -11.88 -14.84
CA ARG A 31 -23.52 -10.67 -15.66
C ARG A 31 -23.29 -9.38 -14.83
N LYS A 32 -23.98 -9.25 -13.69
CA LYS A 32 -23.85 -8.09 -12.80
C LYS A 32 -22.44 -7.98 -12.20
N LYS A 33 -21.90 -9.09 -11.69
CA LYS A 33 -20.57 -9.12 -11.08
C LYS A 33 -19.47 -8.83 -12.12
N TYR A 34 -19.57 -9.37 -13.33
CA TYR A 34 -18.64 -9.06 -14.41
C TYR A 34 -18.63 -7.57 -14.77
N ASN A 35 -19.81 -6.95 -14.96
CA ASN A 35 -19.91 -5.52 -15.24
C ASN A 35 -19.38 -4.65 -14.09
N TYR A 36 -19.61 -5.07 -12.84
CA TYR A 36 -19.11 -4.39 -11.66
C TYR A 36 -17.57 -4.37 -11.61
N HIS A 37 -16.92 -5.52 -11.85
CA HIS A 37 -15.45 -5.57 -11.90
C HIS A 37 -14.90 -4.85 -13.13
N LYS A 38 -15.52 -4.97 -14.30
CA LYS A 38 -15.10 -4.28 -15.52
C LYS A 38 -15.15 -2.75 -15.37
N ASN A 39 -16.20 -2.21 -14.76
CA ASN A 39 -16.36 -0.77 -14.57
C ASN A 39 -15.50 -0.22 -13.43
N ARG A 40 -14.99 -1.07 -12.53
CA ARG A 40 -14.01 -0.68 -11.50
C ARG A 40 -12.59 -0.59 -12.03
N VAL A 41 -12.24 -1.35 -13.07
CA VAL A 41 -10.88 -1.32 -13.67
C VAL A 41 -10.67 -0.09 -14.58
N SER A 42 -11.73 0.64 -14.96
CA SER A 42 -11.61 1.94 -15.66
C SER A 42 -11.76 3.17 -14.75
N SER A 43 -11.63 2.98 -13.45
CA SER A 43 -11.52 4.08 -12.51
C SER A 43 -10.64 3.68 -11.33
N ASP A 44 -9.39 4.13 -11.35
CA ASP A 44 -8.71 4.50 -10.12
C ASP A 44 -9.52 5.60 -9.43
N LYS A 45 -10.61 5.20 -8.77
CA LYS A 45 -11.34 5.96 -7.76
C LYS A 45 -11.86 4.99 -6.73
N SER A 46 -11.16 5.00 -5.60
CA SER A 46 -11.50 4.40 -4.33
C SER A 46 -12.96 4.64 -3.93
N VAL A 47 -13.61 3.51 -3.62
CA VAL A 47 -14.64 3.22 -2.58
C VAL A 47 -14.64 4.25 -1.43
N ALA A 48 -15.73 4.70 -0.78
CA ALA A 48 -17.13 4.27 -0.69
C ALA A 48 -18.06 5.48 -0.37
N THR A 49 -19.33 5.32 -0.70
CA THR A 49 -20.48 6.13 -0.26
C THR A 49 -21.14 5.46 0.94
N GLU A 50 -21.51 6.21 1.97
CA GLU A 50 -22.76 6.07 2.76
C GLU A 50 -23.10 7.49 3.27
N THR A 51 -24.30 8.07 3.22
CA THR A 51 -25.68 7.56 3.23
C THR A 51 -26.62 8.49 2.45
N ILE A 52 -27.79 7.95 2.12
CA ILE A 52 -28.89 8.49 1.31
C ILE A 52 -29.75 9.52 2.08
N SER A 53 -30.15 10.61 1.42
CA SER A 53 -31.50 11.18 1.57
C SER A 53 -31.99 11.82 0.24
N LYS A 54 -33.31 11.84 0.06
CA LYS A 54 -34.07 11.77 -1.21
C LYS A 54 -34.44 13.19 -1.78
N PRO A 55 -35.21 13.33 -2.90
CA PRO A 55 -34.84 14.13 -4.07
C PRO A 55 -35.66 15.42 -4.29
N SER A 56 -35.18 16.37 -5.11
CA SER A 56 -36.01 17.43 -5.68
C SER A 56 -35.59 17.87 -7.09
N LYS A 57 -36.45 17.51 -8.05
CA LYS A 57 -36.98 18.28 -9.19
C LYS A 57 -36.12 19.40 -9.84
N LEU A 58 -36.01 19.27 -11.17
CA LEU A 58 -36.12 20.32 -12.21
C LEU A 58 -34.91 21.25 -12.46
N LYS A 59 -34.21 21.07 -13.59
CA LYS A 59 -34.34 21.84 -14.85
C LYS A 59 -33.14 21.58 -15.77
N VAL A 60 -33.42 21.63 -17.07
CA VAL A 60 -32.44 21.68 -18.16
C VAL A 60 -31.53 22.86 -17.92
N ASP A 61 -30.21 22.69 -18.06
CA ASP A 61 -29.35 23.84 -18.29
C ASP A 61 -28.24 23.54 -19.29
N GLU A 62 -28.13 24.51 -20.17
CA GLU A 62 -27.16 24.79 -21.21
C GLU A 62 -25.76 24.19 -20.97
N MET A 63 -25.20 23.64 -22.05
CA MET A 63 -23.75 23.54 -22.19
C MET A 63 -23.16 24.95 -22.23
N SER A 64 -22.92 25.53 -21.06
CA SER A 64 -22.25 26.81 -20.93
C SER A 64 -20.74 26.61 -20.77
N PHE A 65 -20.04 27.54 -21.39
CA PHE A 65 -18.61 27.77 -21.56
C PHE A 65 -17.85 27.94 -20.21
N ALA A 66 -18.04 27.02 -19.26
CA ALA A 66 -17.46 27.00 -17.92
C ALA A 66 -16.33 25.94 -17.77
N GLY A 67 -15.73 25.54 -18.89
CA GLY A 67 -14.79 24.41 -18.98
C GLY A 67 -13.41 24.62 -18.36
N VAL A 68 -13.05 25.83 -17.90
CA VAL A 68 -11.70 26.12 -17.38
C VAL A 68 -11.69 26.60 -15.92
N GLY A 69 -12.83 27.05 -15.36
CA GLY A 69 -12.91 27.53 -13.97
C GLY A 69 -12.98 26.43 -12.90
N ASN A 70 -13.57 25.27 -13.25
CA ASN A 70 -13.82 24.20 -12.27
C ASN A 70 -12.66 23.23 -12.10
N ALA A 71 -11.75 23.13 -13.07
CA ALA A 71 -10.60 22.23 -12.97
C ALA A 71 -9.57 22.75 -11.94
N ALA A 72 -9.22 24.04 -11.99
CA ALA A 72 -8.24 24.64 -11.07
C ALA A 72 -8.79 24.77 -9.63
N THR A 73 -10.08 25.10 -9.48
CA THR A 73 -10.74 25.14 -8.18
C THR A 73 -10.88 23.75 -7.57
N GLY A 74 -11.18 22.73 -8.39
CA GLY A 74 -11.27 21.34 -7.97
C GLY A 74 -9.94 20.76 -7.51
N THR A 75 -8.81 21.08 -8.15
CA THR A 75 -7.48 20.60 -7.72
C THR A 75 -7.03 21.22 -6.41
N LEU A 76 -7.22 22.53 -6.20
CA LEU A 76 -6.84 23.20 -4.96
C LEU A 76 -7.66 22.71 -3.76
N LEU A 77 -8.96 22.49 -3.94
CA LEU A 77 -9.81 21.89 -2.90
C LEU A 77 -9.45 20.42 -2.64
N ALA A 78 -9.21 19.62 -3.68
CA ALA A 78 -8.83 18.23 -3.53
C ALA A 78 -7.47 18.07 -2.83
N ASP A 79 -6.50 18.92 -3.12
CA ASP A 79 -5.18 18.88 -2.48
C ASP A 79 -5.25 19.42 -1.04
N GLY A 80 -6.06 20.45 -0.77
CA GLY A 80 -6.34 20.91 0.59
C GLY A 80 -7.00 19.83 1.46
N LEU A 81 -8.00 19.11 0.93
CA LEU A 81 -8.62 18.00 1.65
C LEU A 81 -7.65 16.84 1.91
N LYS A 82 -6.76 16.51 0.96
CA LYS A 82 -5.76 15.46 1.16
C LYS A 82 -4.78 15.80 2.28
N GLU A 83 -4.33 17.05 2.36
CA GLU A 83 -3.42 17.48 3.43
C GLU A 83 -4.10 17.46 4.81
N ILE A 84 -5.38 17.84 4.88
CA ILE A 84 -6.16 17.71 6.12
C ILE A 84 -6.31 16.23 6.51
N VAL A 85 -6.67 15.35 5.58
CA VAL A 85 -6.80 13.91 5.86
C VAL A 85 -5.47 13.31 6.31
N LYS A 86 -4.34 13.69 5.70
CA LYS A 86 -3.01 13.26 6.16
C LYS A 86 -2.66 13.78 7.57
N ALA A 87 -3.07 14.99 7.92
CA ALA A 87 -2.84 15.55 9.26
C ALA A 87 -3.61 14.80 10.35
N PHE A 88 -4.80 14.28 10.03
CA PHE A 88 -5.65 13.50 10.95
C PHE A 88 -5.44 11.98 10.84
N GLN A 89 -4.57 11.50 9.95
CA GLN A 89 -4.22 10.09 9.89
C GLN A 89 -3.33 9.71 11.08
N PRO A 90 -3.59 8.55 11.73
CA PRO A 90 -2.67 8.02 12.72
C PRO A 90 -1.30 7.77 12.09
N GLU A 91 -0.23 8.03 12.85
CA GLU A 91 1.18 7.99 12.41
C GLU A 91 1.51 6.73 11.59
N GLU A 92 1.00 5.57 12.01
CA GLU A 92 1.23 4.27 11.37
C GLU A 92 0.68 4.17 9.94
N ASN A 93 -0.36 4.94 9.63
CA ASN A 93 -1.00 4.97 8.32
C ASN A 93 -0.54 6.14 7.44
N LYS A 94 0.37 7.00 7.96
CA LYS A 94 0.93 8.08 7.16
C LYS A 94 1.91 7.49 6.13
N PRO A 95 1.81 7.87 4.84
CA PRO A 95 2.76 7.43 3.84
C PRO A 95 4.15 7.97 4.18
N VAL A 96 5.16 7.09 4.15
CA VAL A 96 6.56 7.45 4.42
C VAL A 96 7.00 8.57 3.48
N THR A 97 7.47 9.69 4.04
CA THR A 97 7.93 10.82 3.24
C THR A 97 9.38 10.61 2.79
N LYS A 98 9.79 11.33 1.73
CA LYS A 98 11.20 11.32 1.28
C LYS A 98 12.16 11.75 2.40
N LYS A 99 11.71 12.61 3.32
CA LYS A 99 12.48 13.06 4.48
C LYS A 99 12.72 11.89 5.44
N ASP A 100 11.67 11.14 5.77
CA ASP A 100 11.78 9.96 6.64
C ASP A 100 12.73 8.91 6.04
N PHE A 101 12.68 8.69 4.71
CA PHE A 101 13.66 7.85 4.02
C PHE A 101 15.10 8.37 4.11
N GLN A 102 15.31 9.68 4.05
CA GLN A 102 16.64 10.27 4.23
C GLN A 102 17.12 10.09 5.67
N GLU A 103 16.25 10.30 6.66
CA GLU A 103 16.55 10.07 8.08
C GLU A 103 16.94 8.61 8.33
N LEU A 104 16.16 7.65 7.82
CA LEU A 104 16.50 6.22 7.87
C LEU A 104 17.87 5.94 7.23
N LYS A 105 18.14 6.47 6.04
CA LYS A 105 19.45 6.34 5.39
C LYS A 105 20.58 6.90 6.26
N THR A 106 20.36 8.02 6.97
CA THR A 106 21.37 8.58 7.87
C THR A 106 21.61 7.70 9.09
N LEU A 107 20.56 7.11 9.67
CA LEU A 107 20.68 6.18 10.81
C LEU A 107 21.48 4.93 10.42
N PHE A 108 21.16 4.31 9.29
CA PHE A 108 21.92 3.14 8.81
C PHE A 108 23.37 3.48 8.45
N LYS A 109 23.63 4.69 7.91
CA LYS A 109 25.00 5.14 7.63
C LYS A 109 25.81 5.41 8.89
N LYS A 110 25.19 5.94 9.96
CA LYS A 110 25.86 6.20 11.24
C LYS A 110 26.16 4.90 11.99
N ASN A 111 25.28 3.91 11.90
CA ASN A 111 25.36 2.70 12.71
C ASN A 111 25.91 1.50 11.94
N ARG A 112 27.02 1.67 11.20
CA ARG A 112 27.66 0.59 10.41
C ARG A 112 27.91 -0.69 11.21
N TYR A 113 28.29 -0.53 12.48
CA TYR A 113 28.61 -1.63 13.39
C TYR A 113 27.48 -1.81 14.41
N CYS A 114 26.89 -3.00 14.44
CA CYS A 114 25.80 -3.33 15.36
C CYS A 114 26.27 -4.35 16.40
N LEU A 115 26.11 -4.05 17.69
CA LEU A 115 26.49 -4.96 18.77
C LEU A 115 25.67 -6.24 18.72
N ILE A 116 26.34 -7.40 18.80
CA ILE A 116 25.70 -8.71 18.85
C ILE A 116 25.52 -9.11 20.32
N GLN A 117 24.31 -8.96 20.85
CA GLN A 117 24.02 -9.23 22.27
C GLN A 117 24.05 -10.71 22.65
N ASN A 118 23.80 -11.60 21.69
CA ASN A 118 23.72 -13.05 21.91
C ASN A 118 25.05 -13.77 21.59
N MET A 119 26.18 -13.07 21.67
CA MET A 119 27.50 -13.65 21.45
C MET A 119 28.44 -13.23 22.57
N GLU A 120 29.22 -14.19 23.06
CA GLU A 120 30.18 -13.95 24.12
C GLU A 120 31.29 -13.00 23.67
N ARG A 121 31.87 -12.29 24.63
CA ARG A 121 33.10 -11.51 24.43
C ARG A 121 34.23 -12.45 24.02
N ARG A 122 35.15 -11.92 23.22
CA ARG A 122 36.41 -12.61 22.93
C ARG A 122 37.27 -12.68 24.22
N TYR A 123 38.27 -13.55 24.23
CA TYR A 123 39.20 -13.76 25.36
C TYR A 123 39.91 -12.49 25.86
N ASP A 124 40.01 -11.46 25.03
CA ASP A 124 40.58 -10.14 25.34
C ASP A 124 39.55 -9.14 25.89
N GLY A 125 38.29 -9.58 26.06
CA GLY A 125 37.17 -8.76 26.50
C GLY A 125 36.49 -7.96 25.41
N ALA A 126 36.95 -8.07 24.16
CA ALA A 126 36.39 -7.34 23.04
C ALA A 126 34.95 -7.81 22.74
N LEU A 127 34.07 -6.84 22.45
CA LEU A 127 32.67 -7.08 22.16
C LEU A 127 32.48 -7.40 20.66
N PRO A 128 31.61 -8.37 20.32
CA PRO A 128 31.31 -8.71 18.94
C PRO A 128 30.32 -7.71 18.31
N TYR A 129 30.69 -7.16 17.16
CA TYR A 129 29.84 -6.30 16.33
C TYR A 129 29.68 -6.90 14.93
N PHE A 130 28.50 -6.78 14.36
CA PHE A 130 28.24 -7.08 12.96
C PHE A 130 28.54 -5.85 12.11
N ASP A 131 29.46 -5.97 11.14
CA ASP A 131 29.73 -4.92 10.15
C ASP A 131 28.79 -5.08 8.95
N MET A 132 27.86 -4.15 8.77
CA MET A 132 26.92 -4.16 7.66
C MET A 132 27.55 -3.91 6.28
N ALA A 133 28.78 -3.39 6.20
CA ALA A 133 29.44 -3.15 4.92
C ALA A 133 30.16 -4.39 4.38
N THR A 134 30.77 -5.19 5.26
CA THR A 134 31.51 -6.40 4.88
C THR A 134 30.72 -7.68 5.15
N ASN A 135 29.61 -7.60 5.89
CA ASN A 135 28.81 -8.73 6.37
C ASN A 135 29.62 -9.73 7.22
N THR A 136 30.56 -9.21 8.00
CA THR A 136 31.45 -10.01 8.86
C THR A 136 31.33 -9.58 10.31
N ILE A 137 31.70 -10.48 11.22
CA ILE A 137 31.82 -10.17 12.64
C ILE A 137 33.19 -9.53 12.90
N VAL A 138 33.17 -8.35 13.49
CA VAL A 138 34.36 -7.60 13.94
C VAL A 138 34.31 -7.42 15.46
N TYR A 139 35.46 -7.26 16.10
CA TYR A 139 35.54 -7.13 17.55
C TYR A 139 36.15 -5.79 17.92
N PHE A 140 35.50 -5.07 18.85
CA PHE A 140 36.00 -3.80 19.37
C PHE A 140 36.29 -3.91 20.86
N SER A 141 37.41 -3.30 21.27
CA SER A 141 37.83 -3.25 22.67
C SER A 141 36.79 -2.49 23.50
N ASP A 142 36.36 -3.09 24.61
CA ASP A 142 35.52 -2.42 25.59
C ASP A 142 36.41 -1.77 26.66
N PRO A 143 36.46 -0.43 26.77
CA PRO A 143 37.30 0.26 27.76
C PRO A 143 36.87 -0.04 29.20
N ASN A 144 35.66 -0.59 29.41
CA ASN A 144 35.16 -0.94 30.74
C ASN A 144 35.39 -2.41 31.10
N TYR A 145 36.06 -3.19 30.25
CA TYR A 145 36.37 -4.58 30.55
C TYR A 145 37.62 -4.68 31.43
N SER A 146 37.45 -5.19 32.65
CA SER A 146 38.54 -5.67 33.48
C SER A 146 38.61 -7.19 33.37
N ASN A 147 39.78 -7.71 32.99
CA ASN A 147 39.97 -9.15 32.89
C ASN A 147 40.00 -9.76 34.32
N PRO A 148 39.04 -10.63 34.68
CA PRO A 148 38.99 -11.20 36.03
C PRO A 148 40.18 -12.10 36.35
N THR A 149 40.96 -12.59 35.37
CA THR A 149 42.11 -13.47 35.64
C THR A 149 43.34 -12.74 36.20
N HIS A 150 43.36 -11.40 36.24
CA HIS A 150 44.42 -10.63 36.88
C HIS A 150 44.19 -10.35 38.39
N ASN A 151 43.08 -10.84 38.96
CA ASN A 151 42.72 -10.64 40.38
C ASN A 151 42.92 -11.88 41.27
N ILE A 152 43.71 -12.86 40.82
CA ILE A 152 44.09 -14.01 41.66
C ILE A 152 45.53 -13.76 42.15
N ILE A 153 45.64 -13.15 43.33
CA ILE A 153 46.86 -13.16 44.18
C ILE A 153 46.64 -14.21 45.26
#